data_AF-A0A4Z1GUS8-F1
#
_entry.id   AF-A0A4Z1GUS8-F1
#
_cell.length_a   1.000
_cell.length_b   1.000
_cell.length_c   1.000
_cell.angle_alpha   90.00
_cell.angle_beta   90.00
_cell.angle_gamma   90.00
#
_symmetry.space_group_name_H-M   'P 1'
#
loop_
_entity.id
_entity.type
_entity.pdbx_description
1 polymer ?
#
loop_
_entity_poly.entity_id
_entity_poly.type
_entity_poly.pdbx_seq_one_letter_code
_entity_poly.pdbx_strand_id
1 'polypeptide(L)'
;MTSSIAEIEPLLASLMSVLRNQTTLQDLIAAYLSLKEKSLSFPSSLTELERRVFLDLPEPEMESANISAATSLSRAKLIEKAVTDRGNLTDSEHLVLKDRFWTSPTQEENSRITDGFMDLSEEAGDEFFDAKVPAYFENEEEAFNIGIHEFWGREKAVRNYQLNDVLNAALPYAPEWIKQIYKVGKQQWGFVYFYDAAAQTIDAERLEEFQFALGKFFEHALRFNGSKDIINAKWKSTAFAHNATSVQIEDHSGGITFQDAGSQFRDAFREILEDPEKYRRREDIASTTEYIGDLEDGIAGSGFLTNTFLVFDPVFVDLVVESGYFYDNMRALASEAEFPVSGRTYVEGYQGYTWVRLDHLLYYFYELRLKNELGMDKIWEAAKKSQNSAFISMEPEEALNWSRSNHQTTFTSDSILGKRRYTIREAQKG
;
A
#
# COMPACT_ATOMS: atom_id res chain seq x y z
N MET A 1 -10.64 -18.40 25.81
CA MET A 1 -9.50 -18.63 26.72
C MET A 1 -9.25 -17.31 27.41
N THR A 2 -8.93 -17.27 28.69
CA THR A 2 -8.59 -15.99 29.35
C THR A 2 -7.14 -15.65 29.03
N SER A 3 -6.90 -14.53 28.34
CA SER A 3 -5.56 -14.01 28.08
C SER A 3 -4.79 -13.82 29.36
N SER A 4 -3.50 -14.13 29.30
CA SER A 4 -2.64 -14.02 30.47
C SER A 4 -2.31 -12.55 30.73
N ILE A 5 -2.12 -12.16 32.01
CA ILE A 5 -1.67 -10.80 32.34
C ILE A 5 -0.37 -10.44 31.61
N ALA A 6 0.51 -11.43 31.40
CA ALA A 6 1.77 -11.23 30.70
C ALA A 6 1.59 -10.77 29.25
N GLU A 7 0.52 -11.20 28.57
CA GLU A 7 0.20 -10.77 27.20
C GLU A 7 -0.24 -9.30 27.13
N ILE A 8 -0.92 -8.81 28.16
CA ILE A 8 -1.45 -7.43 28.20
C ILE A 8 -0.55 -6.46 28.98
N GLU A 9 0.53 -6.95 29.62
CA GLU A 9 1.44 -6.11 30.40
C GLU A 9 2.06 -4.96 29.58
N PRO A 10 2.52 -5.16 28.32
CA PRO A 10 3.00 -4.06 27.48
C PRO A 10 1.94 -2.96 27.26
N LEU A 11 0.68 -3.35 27.08
CA LEU A 11 -0.44 -2.43 26.93
C LEU A 11 -0.75 -1.69 28.24
N LEU A 12 -0.71 -2.38 29.38
CA LEU A 12 -0.89 -1.74 30.70
C LEU A 12 0.24 -0.74 30.98
N ALA A 13 1.47 -1.05 30.58
CA ALA A 13 2.63 -0.18 30.73
C ALA A 13 2.55 1.09 29.85
N SER A 14 1.77 1.03 28.78
CA SER A 14 1.61 2.12 27.82
C SER A 14 0.42 3.05 28.12
N LEU A 15 -0.40 2.74 29.13
CA LEU A 15 -1.49 3.62 29.58
C LEU A 15 -0.97 4.96 30.08
N MET A 16 -1.70 6.04 29.78
CA MET A 16 -1.32 7.41 30.10
C MET A 16 -1.14 7.62 31.61
N SER A 17 -1.98 6.99 32.43
CA SER A 17 -1.85 7.04 33.89
C SER A 17 -0.51 6.46 34.37
N VAL A 18 0.02 5.43 33.70
CA VAL A 18 1.33 4.84 34.01
C VAL A 18 2.45 5.74 33.48
N LEU A 19 2.37 6.16 32.21
CA LEU A 19 3.37 7.00 31.57
C LEU A 19 3.56 8.35 32.31
N ARG A 20 2.49 8.87 32.91
CA ARG A 20 2.50 10.13 33.67
C ARG A 20 2.64 9.95 35.18
N ASN A 21 2.93 8.75 35.64
CA ASN A 21 3.16 8.42 37.06
C ASN A 21 1.97 8.75 37.98
N GLN A 22 0.73 8.65 37.48
CA GLN A 22 -0.47 8.72 38.32
C GLN A 22 -0.77 7.37 38.98
N THR A 23 -0.43 6.27 38.31
CA THR A 23 -0.41 4.92 38.88
C THR A 23 0.89 4.23 38.52
N THR A 24 1.30 3.24 39.30
CA THR A 24 2.42 2.37 38.89
C THR A 24 1.89 1.21 38.05
N LEU A 25 2.73 0.68 37.16
CA LEU A 25 2.41 -0.54 36.40
C LEU A 25 2.09 -1.72 37.33
N GLN A 26 2.82 -1.86 38.44
CA GLN A 26 2.63 -2.97 39.37
C GLN A 26 1.29 -2.87 40.12
N ASP A 27 0.89 -1.68 40.54
CA ASP A 27 -0.43 -1.46 41.14
C ASP A 27 -1.55 -1.76 40.15
N LEU A 28 -1.38 -1.36 38.89
CA LEU A 28 -2.34 -1.61 37.83
C LEU A 28 -2.46 -3.10 37.50
N ILE A 29 -1.35 -3.82 37.36
CA ILE A 29 -1.32 -5.28 37.17
C ILE A 29 -2.02 -5.99 38.32
N ALA A 30 -1.71 -5.60 39.57
CA ALA A 30 -2.32 -6.20 40.75
C ALA A 30 -3.84 -5.96 40.83
N ALA A 31 -4.31 -4.80 40.36
CA ALA A 31 -5.72 -4.46 40.37
C ALA A 31 -6.52 -5.01 39.16
N TYR A 32 -5.86 -5.24 38.01
CA TYR A 32 -6.53 -5.45 36.73
C TYR A 32 -7.58 -6.57 36.75
N LEU A 33 -7.26 -7.76 37.28
CA LEU A 33 -8.22 -8.88 37.29
C LEU A 33 -9.48 -8.56 38.09
N SER A 34 -9.33 -7.88 39.23
CA SER A 34 -10.45 -7.45 40.07
C SER A 34 -11.30 -6.39 39.37
N LEU A 35 -10.65 -5.41 38.72
CA LEU A 35 -11.34 -4.36 37.96
C LEU A 35 -12.13 -4.95 36.79
N LYS A 36 -11.51 -5.87 36.04
CA LYS A 36 -12.13 -6.62 34.94
C LYS A 36 -13.33 -7.43 35.41
N GLU A 37 -13.19 -8.20 36.49
CA GLU A 37 -14.29 -9.00 37.03
C GLU A 37 -15.47 -8.13 37.48
N LYS A 38 -15.18 -7.01 38.18
CA LYS A 38 -16.20 -6.03 38.60
C LYS A 38 -16.91 -5.41 37.40
N SER A 39 -16.15 -4.97 36.39
CA SER A 39 -16.69 -4.38 35.17
C SER A 39 -17.66 -5.34 34.46
N LEU A 40 -17.24 -6.60 34.25
CA LEU A 40 -18.03 -7.59 33.53
C LEU A 40 -19.26 -8.09 34.32
N SER A 41 -19.14 -8.20 35.65
CA SER A 41 -20.20 -8.81 36.49
C SER A 41 -21.19 -7.78 37.04
N PHE A 42 -20.68 -6.70 37.62
CA PHE A 42 -21.47 -5.67 38.30
C PHE A 42 -20.81 -4.29 38.10
N PRO A 43 -20.89 -3.69 36.89
CA PRO A 43 -20.14 -2.46 36.58
C PRO A 43 -20.49 -1.29 37.50
N SER A 44 -21.73 -1.24 38.02
CA SER A 44 -22.15 -0.25 39.03
C SER A 44 -21.45 -0.37 40.38
N SER A 45 -20.68 -1.43 40.62
CA SER A 45 -19.88 -1.64 41.83
C SER A 45 -18.49 -1.01 41.76
N LEU A 46 -18.05 -0.60 40.57
CA LEU A 46 -16.80 0.16 40.40
C LEU A 46 -16.94 1.52 41.08
N THR A 47 -16.00 1.85 41.95
CA THR A 47 -15.86 3.22 42.45
C THR A 47 -15.38 4.14 41.32
N GLU A 48 -15.58 5.46 41.47
CA GLU A 48 -15.12 6.41 40.45
C GLU A 48 -13.59 6.36 40.25
N LEU A 49 -12.82 6.14 41.31
CA LEU A 49 -11.37 5.95 41.21
C LEU A 49 -11.01 4.68 40.44
N GLU A 50 -11.63 3.55 40.78
CA GLU A 50 -11.42 2.28 40.08
C GLU A 50 -11.79 2.39 38.59
N ARG A 51 -12.90 3.06 38.28
CA ARG A 51 -13.34 3.30 36.91
C ARG A 51 -12.31 4.16 36.15
N ARG A 52 -11.80 5.24 36.74
CA ARG A 52 -10.78 6.10 36.11
C ARG A 52 -9.49 5.34 35.82
N VAL A 53 -8.99 4.58 36.80
CA VAL A 53 -7.80 3.73 36.62
C VAL A 53 -8.04 2.69 35.53
N PHE A 54 -9.20 2.03 35.55
CA PHE A 54 -9.52 0.98 34.59
C PHE A 54 -9.69 1.52 33.16
N LEU A 55 -10.29 2.68 32.99
CA LEU A 55 -10.53 3.32 31.69
C LEU A 55 -9.36 4.19 31.19
N ASP A 56 -8.30 4.34 31.99
CA ASP A 56 -7.18 5.25 31.76
C ASP A 56 -7.65 6.70 31.55
N LEU A 57 -8.38 7.23 32.53
CA LEU A 57 -8.85 8.61 32.56
C LEU A 57 -7.99 9.44 33.54
N PRO A 58 -7.78 10.75 33.27
CA PRO A 58 -7.03 11.62 34.17
C PRO A 58 -7.74 11.83 35.50
N GLU A 59 -7.01 12.33 36.50
CA GLU A 59 -7.60 12.82 37.75
C GLU A 59 -8.65 13.93 37.52
N PRO A 60 -9.68 14.06 38.39
CA PRO A 60 -10.80 14.99 38.17
C PRO A 60 -10.40 16.44 37.93
N GLU A 61 -9.38 16.96 38.64
CA GLU A 61 -8.89 18.32 38.46
C GLU A 61 -8.26 18.53 37.08
N MET A 62 -7.50 17.54 36.60
CA MET A 62 -6.87 17.58 35.29
C MET A 62 -7.90 17.44 34.17
N GLU A 63 -8.85 16.51 34.31
CA GLU A 63 -9.98 16.36 33.39
C GLU A 63 -10.74 17.68 33.24
N SER A 64 -11.13 18.29 34.37
CA SER A 64 -11.87 19.55 34.38
C SER A 64 -11.07 20.69 33.78
N ALA A 65 -9.76 20.77 34.05
CA ALA A 65 -8.89 21.79 33.48
C ALA A 65 -8.76 21.64 31.95
N ASN A 66 -8.56 20.41 31.46
CA ASN A 66 -8.41 20.12 30.03
C ASN A 66 -9.71 20.37 29.25
N ILE A 67 -10.85 19.96 29.81
CA ILE A 67 -12.17 20.26 29.21
C ILE A 67 -12.39 21.78 29.18
N SER A 68 -12.11 22.50 30.27
CA SER A 68 -12.30 23.95 30.34
C SER A 68 -11.38 24.73 29.39
N ALA A 69 -10.19 24.20 29.11
CA ALA A 69 -9.28 24.76 28.11
C ALA A 69 -9.81 24.59 26.68
N ALA A 70 -10.57 23.53 26.41
CA ALA A 70 -11.11 23.22 25.09
C ALA A 70 -12.50 23.83 24.85
N THR A 71 -13.36 23.90 25.88
CA THR A 71 -14.76 24.31 25.74
C THR A 71 -15.35 24.84 27.04
N SER A 72 -16.46 25.57 26.94
CA SER A 72 -17.25 26.02 28.10
C SER A 72 -18.33 24.99 28.53
N LEU A 73 -18.45 23.88 27.79
CA LEU A 73 -19.38 22.81 28.11
C LEU A 73 -18.90 22.00 29.32
N SER A 74 -19.85 21.46 30.08
CA SER A 74 -19.53 20.42 31.06
C SER A 74 -19.19 19.11 30.35
N ARG A 75 -18.49 18.20 31.04
CA ARG A 75 -18.17 16.85 30.52
C ARG A 75 -19.38 16.15 29.90
N ALA A 76 -20.50 16.09 30.62
CA ALA A 76 -21.72 15.43 30.15
C ALA A 76 -22.28 16.09 28.87
N LYS A 77 -22.28 17.43 28.79
CA LYS A 77 -22.73 18.15 27.60
C LYS A 77 -21.79 17.99 26.41
N LEU A 78 -20.49 17.88 26.65
CA LEU A 78 -19.51 17.60 25.60
C LEU A 78 -19.70 16.19 25.02
N ILE A 79 -19.89 15.18 25.88
CA ILE A 79 -20.22 13.80 25.48
C ILE A 79 -21.53 13.77 24.67
N GLU A 80 -22.59 14.41 25.18
CA GLU A 80 -23.88 14.48 24.49
C GLU A 80 -23.75 15.18 23.14
N LYS A 81 -23.03 16.31 23.07
CA LYS A 81 -22.77 17.03 21.82
C LYS A 81 -22.01 16.16 20.82
N ALA A 82 -21.00 15.40 21.27
CA ALA A 82 -20.23 14.54 20.39
C ALA A 82 -21.11 13.51 19.68
N VAL A 83 -22.04 12.88 20.40
CA VAL A 83 -22.94 11.87 19.85
C VAL A 83 -24.08 12.47 19.03
N THR A 84 -24.69 13.57 19.50
CA THR A 84 -25.89 14.15 18.86
C THR A 84 -25.58 15.14 17.75
N ASP A 85 -24.42 15.79 17.77
CA ASP A 85 -24.06 16.89 16.87
C ASP A 85 -22.56 16.91 16.53
N ARG A 86 -22.03 15.74 16.11
CA ARG A 86 -20.61 15.53 15.80
C ARG A 86 -20.01 16.57 14.84
N GLY A 87 -20.80 17.05 13.87
CA GLY A 87 -20.35 17.98 12.84
C GLY A 87 -20.02 19.38 13.38
N ASN A 88 -20.52 19.73 14.57
CA ASN A 88 -20.29 21.01 15.23
C ASN A 88 -19.25 20.95 16.36
N LEU A 89 -18.52 19.84 16.50
CA LEU A 89 -17.36 19.76 17.40
C LEU A 89 -16.26 20.70 16.91
N THR A 90 -15.74 21.55 17.80
CA THR A 90 -14.59 22.40 17.50
C THR A 90 -13.31 21.56 17.38
N ASP A 91 -12.21 22.18 16.93
CA ASP A 91 -10.92 21.50 16.86
C ASP A 91 -10.43 21.05 18.25
N SER A 92 -10.58 21.91 19.25
CA SER A 92 -10.19 21.58 20.63
C SER A 92 -11.10 20.54 21.27
N GLU A 93 -12.41 20.54 20.95
CA GLU A 93 -13.38 19.59 21.51
C GLU A 93 -13.13 18.15 21.06
N HIS A 94 -12.86 17.91 19.76
CA HIS A 94 -12.57 16.55 19.33
C HIS A 94 -11.19 16.08 19.78
N LEU A 95 -10.20 16.98 19.92
CA LEU A 95 -8.88 16.62 20.46
C LEU A 95 -8.99 16.14 21.91
N VAL A 96 -9.71 16.87 22.76
CA VAL A 96 -9.87 16.46 24.17
C VAL A 96 -10.69 15.17 24.29
N LEU A 97 -11.61 14.87 23.36
CA LEU A 97 -12.32 13.59 23.29
C LEU A 97 -11.42 12.45 22.78
N LYS A 98 -10.64 12.68 21.72
CA LYS A 98 -9.65 11.74 21.17
C LYS A 98 -8.67 11.29 22.24
N ASP A 99 -8.18 12.25 23.02
CA ASP A 99 -7.21 12.03 24.09
C ASP A 99 -7.88 11.61 25.41
N ARG A 100 -9.18 11.26 25.43
CA ARG A 100 -9.91 10.81 26.63
C ARG A 100 -9.75 11.76 27.83
N PHE A 101 -9.82 13.05 27.56
CA PHE A 101 -9.61 14.17 28.47
C PHE A 101 -8.17 14.38 28.97
N TRP A 102 -7.20 13.59 28.53
CA TRP A 102 -5.78 13.90 28.74
C TRP A 102 -5.33 15.10 27.90
N THR A 103 -4.24 15.73 28.32
CA THR A 103 -3.47 16.58 27.38
C THR A 103 -2.81 15.69 26.35
N SER A 104 -2.67 16.20 25.12
CA SER A 104 -2.10 15.42 24.01
C SER A 104 -0.75 14.79 24.39
N PRO A 105 -0.55 13.49 24.10
CA PRO A 105 0.69 12.82 24.44
C PRO A 105 1.88 13.44 23.69
N THR A 106 3.04 13.46 24.35
CA THR A 106 4.32 13.76 23.73
C THR A 106 4.68 12.72 22.66
N GLN A 107 5.68 13.02 21.83
CA GLN A 107 6.17 12.06 20.84
C GLN A 107 6.66 10.75 21.50
N GLU A 108 7.35 10.84 22.64
CA GLU A 108 7.84 9.66 23.37
C GLU A 108 6.69 8.84 23.96
N GLU A 109 5.68 9.50 24.55
CA GLU A 109 4.48 8.81 25.04
C GLU A 109 3.74 8.12 23.89
N ASN A 110 3.55 8.79 22.75
CA ASN A 110 2.92 8.19 21.56
C ASN A 110 3.67 6.96 21.04
N SER A 111 5.00 6.99 21.02
CA SER A 111 5.81 5.83 20.66
C SER A 111 5.55 4.66 21.60
N ARG A 112 5.57 4.89 22.93
CA ARG A 112 5.31 3.83 23.92
C ARG A 112 3.89 3.27 23.86
N ILE A 113 2.90 4.13 23.61
CA ILE A 113 1.50 3.72 23.34
C ILE A 113 1.50 2.75 22.17
N THR A 114 2.07 3.17 21.03
CA THR A 114 2.13 2.35 19.81
C THR A 114 2.80 1.01 20.06
N ASP A 115 3.96 0.99 20.72
CA ASP A 115 4.70 -0.23 21.03
C ASP A 115 3.86 -1.20 21.87
N GLY A 116 3.16 -0.70 22.90
CA GLY A 116 2.29 -1.52 23.74
C GLY A 116 1.08 -2.14 22.99
N PHE A 117 0.65 -1.54 21.88
CA PHE A 117 -0.37 -2.11 21.00
C PHE A 117 0.19 -3.14 20.01
N MET A 118 1.42 -2.96 19.53
CA MET A 118 2.04 -3.84 18.53
C MET A 118 2.39 -5.23 19.10
N ASP A 119 2.68 -5.31 20.39
CA ASP A 119 3.05 -6.56 21.07
C ASP A 119 1.82 -7.42 21.50
N LEU A 120 0.61 -6.93 21.24
CA LEU A 120 -0.63 -7.54 21.72
C LEU A 120 -1.24 -8.47 20.66
N SER A 121 -1.63 -9.69 21.05
CA SER A 121 -2.40 -10.56 20.14
C SER A 121 -3.82 -10.01 19.96
N GLU A 122 -4.43 -10.31 18.81
CA GLU A 122 -5.79 -9.88 18.49
C GLU A 122 -6.79 -10.32 19.58
N GLU A 123 -6.73 -11.58 20.02
CA GLU A 123 -7.63 -12.09 21.05
C GLU A 123 -7.46 -11.42 22.41
N ALA A 124 -6.21 -11.11 22.79
CA ALA A 124 -5.92 -10.43 24.06
C ALA A 124 -6.35 -8.96 24.02
N GLY A 125 -6.23 -8.32 22.85
CA GLY A 125 -6.75 -6.98 22.58
C GLY A 125 -8.26 -6.94 22.73
N ASP A 126 -8.98 -7.80 22.02
CA ASP A 126 -10.43 -7.87 22.08
C ASP A 126 -10.92 -8.10 23.52
N GLU A 127 -10.34 -9.08 24.22
CA GLU A 127 -10.71 -9.36 25.61
C GLU A 127 -10.44 -8.17 26.55
N PHE A 128 -9.36 -7.42 26.32
CA PHE A 128 -9.02 -6.23 27.10
C PHE A 128 -10.02 -5.09 26.87
N PHE A 129 -10.37 -4.80 25.62
CA PHE A 129 -11.29 -3.71 25.28
C PHE A 129 -12.73 -4.04 25.64
N ASP A 130 -13.19 -5.27 25.37
CA ASP A 130 -14.54 -5.74 25.74
C ASP A 130 -14.77 -5.67 27.25
N ALA A 131 -13.74 -5.96 28.05
CA ALA A 131 -13.82 -5.84 29.51
C ALA A 131 -14.08 -4.41 30.00
N LYS A 132 -13.72 -3.38 29.21
CA LYS A 132 -13.88 -1.97 29.57
C LYS A 132 -15.24 -1.39 29.17
N VAL A 133 -15.87 -1.93 28.12
CA VAL A 133 -17.17 -1.47 27.61
C VAL A 133 -18.19 -1.20 28.74
N PRO A 134 -18.41 -2.12 29.70
CA PRO A 134 -19.44 -1.92 30.72
C PRO A 134 -19.08 -0.85 31.77
N ALA A 135 -17.83 -0.42 31.87
CA ALA A 135 -17.37 0.59 32.81
C ALA A 135 -17.59 2.03 32.30
N TYR A 136 -17.85 2.21 31.00
CA TYR A 136 -18.18 3.52 30.43
C TYR A 136 -19.54 4.02 30.90
N PHE A 137 -19.66 5.34 31.05
CA PHE A 137 -20.98 5.95 31.20
C PHE A 137 -21.72 6.02 29.86
N GLU A 138 -23.02 6.29 29.91
CA GLU A 138 -23.85 6.48 28.72
C GLU A 138 -23.19 7.44 27.73
N ASN A 139 -23.08 7.01 26.47
CA ASN A 139 -22.49 7.74 25.33
C ASN A 139 -20.99 8.07 25.44
N GLU A 140 -20.30 7.70 26.53
CA GLU A 140 -18.91 8.10 26.74
C GLU A 140 -17.94 7.42 25.76
N GLU A 141 -18.03 6.10 25.64
CA GLU A 141 -17.19 5.34 24.70
C GLU A 141 -17.42 5.81 23.26
N GLU A 142 -18.68 5.96 22.87
CA GLU A 142 -19.05 6.46 21.54
C GLU A 142 -18.50 7.86 21.30
N ALA A 143 -18.57 8.76 22.29
CA ALA A 143 -18.00 10.11 22.18
C ALA A 143 -16.47 10.08 22.00
N PHE A 144 -15.74 9.17 22.66
CA PHE A 144 -14.31 9.00 22.44
C PHE A 144 -14.01 8.47 21.03
N ASN A 145 -14.76 7.47 20.56
CA ASN A 145 -14.63 6.94 19.22
C ASN A 145 -14.93 8.01 18.15
N ILE A 146 -15.95 8.84 18.37
CA ILE A 146 -16.23 10.01 17.51
C ILE A 146 -15.06 11.00 17.53
N GLY A 147 -14.48 11.29 18.69
CA GLY A 147 -13.28 12.14 18.80
C GLY A 147 -12.11 11.61 17.95
N ILE A 148 -11.85 10.30 18.03
CA ILE A 148 -10.82 9.62 17.24
C ILE A 148 -11.14 9.69 15.73
N HIS A 149 -12.37 9.37 15.34
CA HIS A 149 -12.77 9.38 13.93
C HIS A 149 -12.76 10.79 13.32
N GLU A 150 -13.22 11.81 14.05
CA GLU A 150 -13.19 13.21 13.60
C GLU A 150 -11.75 13.70 13.44
N PHE A 151 -10.85 13.39 14.38
CA PHE A 151 -9.44 13.73 14.27
C PHE A 151 -8.82 13.17 12.98
N TRP A 152 -8.91 11.85 12.80
CA TRP A 152 -8.34 11.19 11.62
C TRP A 152 -9.03 11.61 10.32
N GLY A 153 -10.34 11.86 10.37
CA GLY A 153 -11.13 12.37 9.26
C GLY A 153 -10.66 13.75 8.81
N ARG A 154 -10.46 14.68 9.75
CA ARG A 154 -9.96 16.03 9.47
C ARG A 154 -8.51 16.02 8.99
N GLU A 155 -7.63 15.26 9.64
CA GLU A 155 -6.25 15.12 9.16
C GLU A 155 -6.21 14.53 7.74
N LYS A 156 -7.03 13.50 7.48
CA LYS A 156 -7.17 12.93 6.13
C LYS A 156 -7.70 13.97 5.15
N ALA A 157 -8.66 14.80 5.54
CA ALA A 157 -9.17 15.87 4.69
C ALA A 157 -8.10 16.94 4.39
N VAL A 158 -7.30 17.34 5.37
CA VAL A 158 -6.17 18.29 5.17
C VAL A 158 -5.13 17.67 4.25
N ARG A 159 -4.73 16.41 4.50
CA ARG A 159 -3.81 15.68 3.61
C ARG A 159 -4.36 15.57 2.19
N ASN A 160 -5.65 15.25 2.05
CA ASN A 160 -6.30 15.16 0.75
C ASN A 160 -6.38 16.52 0.05
N TYR A 161 -6.65 17.60 0.78
CA TYR A 161 -6.66 18.96 0.24
C TYR A 161 -5.26 19.34 -0.26
N GLN A 162 -4.22 19.15 0.55
CA GLN A 162 -2.84 19.38 0.16
C GLN A 162 -2.43 18.50 -1.04
N LEU A 163 -2.85 17.24 -1.04
CA LEU A 163 -2.61 16.33 -2.16
C LEU A 163 -3.34 16.79 -3.42
N ASN A 164 -4.57 17.28 -3.31
CA ASN A 164 -5.33 17.83 -4.44
C ASN A 164 -4.68 19.09 -5.01
N ASP A 165 -4.14 19.98 -4.17
CA ASP A 165 -3.40 21.16 -4.63
C ASP A 165 -2.13 20.76 -5.40
N VAL A 166 -1.34 19.83 -4.84
CA VAL A 166 -0.16 19.27 -5.52
C VAL A 166 -0.55 18.59 -6.82
N LEU A 167 -1.63 17.82 -6.82
CA LEU A 167 -2.13 17.11 -7.98
C LEU A 167 -2.61 18.06 -9.06
N ASN A 168 -3.37 19.11 -8.70
CA ASN A 168 -3.85 20.12 -9.64
C ASN A 168 -2.69 20.91 -10.27
N ALA A 169 -1.61 21.13 -9.51
CA ALA A 169 -0.39 21.75 -10.04
C ALA A 169 0.40 20.80 -10.96
N ALA A 170 0.45 19.50 -10.67
CA ALA A 170 1.22 18.51 -11.44
C ALA A 170 0.49 18.04 -12.72
N LEU A 171 -0.84 17.87 -12.66
CA LEU A 171 -1.64 17.25 -13.71
C LEU A 171 -1.48 17.89 -15.11
N PRO A 172 -1.43 19.23 -15.27
CA PRO A 172 -1.21 19.86 -16.58
C PRO A 172 0.09 19.44 -17.28
N TYR A 173 1.11 19.06 -16.51
CA TYR A 173 2.43 18.67 -17.01
C TYR A 173 2.62 17.16 -17.14
N ALA A 174 1.66 16.37 -16.66
CA ALA A 174 1.72 14.93 -16.74
C ALA A 174 1.67 14.42 -18.20
N PRO A 175 2.25 13.24 -18.49
CA PRO A 175 2.06 12.57 -19.77
C PRO A 175 0.58 12.41 -20.12
N GLU A 176 0.24 12.45 -21.41
CA GLU A 176 -1.16 12.43 -21.84
C GLU A 176 -1.91 11.18 -21.38
N TRP A 177 -1.25 10.02 -21.41
CA TRP A 177 -1.84 8.78 -20.90
C TRP A 177 -2.14 8.85 -19.39
N ILE A 178 -1.30 9.54 -18.59
CA ILE A 178 -1.55 9.78 -17.16
C ILE A 178 -2.80 10.64 -16.96
N LYS A 179 -2.96 11.70 -17.75
CA LYS A 179 -4.15 12.56 -17.71
C LYS A 179 -5.41 11.78 -18.07
N GLN A 180 -5.32 10.92 -19.08
CA GLN A 180 -6.42 10.05 -19.50
C GLN A 180 -6.82 9.10 -18.38
N ILE A 181 -5.89 8.35 -17.80
CA ILE A 181 -6.22 7.42 -16.71
C ILE A 181 -6.74 8.14 -15.47
N TYR A 182 -6.21 9.33 -15.15
CA TYR A 182 -6.72 10.16 -14.06
C TYR A 182 -8.18 10.55 -14.30
N LYS A 183 -8.52 10.97 -15.54
CA LYS A 183 -9.89 11.32 -15.95
C LYS A 183 -10.85 10.13 -15.90
N VAL A 184 -10.40 8.92 -16.24
CA VAL A 184 -11.23 7.70 -16.13
C VAL A 184 -11.56 7.40 -14.66
N GLY A 185 -10.67 7.78 -13.73
CA GLY A 185 -10.99 7.77 -12.30
C GLY A 185 -10.95 6.39 -11.65
N LYS A 186 -10.40 5.36 -12.30
CA LYS A 186 -10.26 4.02 -11.70
C LYS A 186 -9.43 4.08 -10.42
N GLN A 187 -9.69 3.12 -9.53
CA GLN A 187 -9.02 3.01 -8.22
C GLN A 187 -7.59 2.51 -8.37
N GLN A 188 -7.33 1.66 -9.35
CA GLN A 188 -6.04 1.00 -9.55
C GLN A 188 -5.60 1.09 -11.02
N TRP A 189 -4.29 0.95 -11.25
CA TRP A 189 -3.64 0.88 -12.55
C TRP A 189 -2.35 0.06 -12.42
N GLY A 190 -1.97 -0.66 -13.46
CA GLY A 190 -0.65 -1.30 -13.53
C GLY A 190 -0.70 -2.68 -14.17
N PHE A 191 0.09 -3.61 -13.63
CA PHE A 191 0.30 -4.92 -14.23
C PHE A 191 -0.13 -6.05 -13.30
N VAL A 192 -0.70 -7.10 -13.88
CA VAL A 192 -0.70 -8.42 -13.27
C VAL A 192 0.65 -9.08 -13.57
N TYR A 193 1.23 -9.75 -12.60
CA TYR A 193 2.46 -10.50 -12.80
C TYR A 193 2.40 -11.90 -12.17
N PHE A 194 3.25 -12.78 -12.70
CA PHE A 194 3.48 -14.12 -12.18
C PHE A 194 4.94 -14.29 -11.81
N TYR A 195 5.20 -15.14 -10.82
CA TYR A 195 6.56 -15.64 -10.56
C TYR A 195 6.81 -16.87 -11.42
N ASP A 196 7.97 -16.94 -12.04
CA ASP A 196 8.47 -18.19 -12.62
C ASP A 196 8.54 -19.29 -11.54
N ALA A 197 8.44 -20.56 -11.93
CA ALA A 197 8.47 -21.68 -10.99
C ALA A 197 9.71 -21.65 -10.10
N ALA A 198 10.86 -21.25 -10.65
CA ALA A 198 12.09 -21.09 -9.87
C ALA A 198 11.97 -19.93 -8.87
N ALA A 199 11.32 -18.81 -9.26
CA ALA A 199 11.12 -17.66 -8.37
C ALA A 199 10.13 -17.94 -7.23
N GLN A 200 9.22 -18.91 -7.41
CA GLN A 200 8.31 -19.35 -6.36
C GLN A 200 8.99 -20.14 -5.23
N THR A 201 10.23 -20.59 -5.46
CA THR A 201 11.05 -21.26 -4.43
C THR A 201 11.87 -20.29 -3.59
N ILE A 202 11.85 -19.00 -3.92
CA ILE A 202 12.47 -17.93 -3.12
C ILE A 202 11.73 -17.85 -1.78
N ASP A 203 12.49 -17.72 -0.70
CA ASP A 203 11.93 -17.62 0.64
C ASP A 203 11.12 -16.33 0.83
N ALA A 204 10.19 -16.35 1.78
CA ALA A 204 9.23 -15.27 1.97
C ALA A 204 9.90 -13.94 2.37
N GLU A 205 10.98 -13.98 3.15
CA GLU A 205 11.73 -12.78 3.57
C GLU A 205 12.34 -12.10 2.35
N ARG A 206 13.00 -12.87 1.49
CA ARG A 206 13.58 -12.35 0.25
C ARG A 206 12.51 -11.82 -0.72
N LEU A 207 11.33 -12.46 -0.77
CA LEU A 207 10.22 -11.99 -1.59
C LEU A 207 9.64 -10.66 -1.10
N GLU A 208 9.58 -10.47 0.22
CA GLU A 208 9.17 -9.21 0.84
C GLU A 208 10.18 -8.09 0.54
N GLU A 209 11.49 -8.37 0.66
CA GLU A 209 12.55 -7.43 0.25
C GLU A 209 12.38 -7.01 -1.22
N PHE A 210 12.10 -7.97 -2.09
CA PHE A 210 11.86 -7.72 -3.51
C PHE A 210 10.62 -6.85 -3.76
N GLN A 211 9.48 -7.16 -3.14
CA GLN A 211 8.26 -6.38 -3.28
C GLN A 211 8.46 -4.94 -2.80
N PHE A 212 9.15 -4.76 -1.66
CA PHE A 212 9.49 -3.45 -1.13
C PHE A 212 10.37 -2.67 -2.10
N ALA A 213 11.44 -3.30 -2.62
CA ALA A 213 12.35 -2.70 -3.59
C ALA A 213 11.65 -2.35 -4.91
N LEU A 214 10.79 -3.23 -5.42
CA LEU A 214 9.97 -3.01 -6.62
C LEU A 214 8.98 -1.85 -6.44
N GLY A 215 8.34 -1.75 -5.27
CA GLY A 215 7.46 -0.64 -4.93
C GLY A 215 8.22 0.70 -4.93
N LYS A 216 9.40 0.74 -4.30
CA LYS A 216 10.29 1.92 -4.29
C LYS A 216 10.77 2.29 -5.68
N PHE A 217 11.03 1.28 -6.51
CA PHE A 217 11.38 1.48 -7.90
C PHE A 217 10.26 2.22 -8.65
N PHE A 218 9.02 1.71 -8.58
CA PHE A 218 7.90 2.33 -9.30
C PHE A 218 7.62 3.74 -8.78
N GLU A 219 7.69 3.95 -7.47
CA GLU A 219 7.60 5.28 -6.85
C GLU A 219 8.61 6.26 -7.47
N HIS A 220 9.84 5.80 -7.72
CA HIS A 220 10.90 6.61 -8.30
C HIS A 220 10.71 6.88 -9.79
N ALA A 221 10.32 5.87 -10.57
CA ALA A 221 9.99 6.05 -11.98
C ALA A 221 8.80 7.02 -12.16
N LEU A 222 7.75 6.90 -11.35
CA LEU A 222 6.64 7.85 -11.33
C LEU A 222 7.09 9.27 -10.94
N ARG A 223 8.08 9.40 -10.05
CA ARG A 223 8.66 10.73 -9.74
C ARG A 223 9.34 11.33 -10.96
N PHE A 224 10.08 10.54 -11.74
CA PHE A 224 10.80 11.04 -12.91
C PHE A 224 9.90 11.43 -14.07
N ASN A 225 8.83 10.68 -14.31
CA ASN A 225 7.88 11.01 -15.36
C ASN A 225 6.85 12.09 -14.91
N GLY A 226 6.94 12.57 -13.66
CA GLY A 226 6.09 13.62 -13.14
C GLY A 226 4.72 13.18 -12.64
N SER A 227 4.48 11.89 -12.50
CA SER A 227 3.16 11.34 -12.19
C SER A 227 3.04 10.74 -10.79
N LYS A 228 4.10 10.80 -9.97
CA LYS A 228 4.08 10.29 -8.59
C LYS A 228 2.88 10.82 -7.82
N ASP A 229 2.69 12.13 -7.78
CA ASP A 229 1.64 12.74 -6.97
C ASP A 229 0.24 12.58 -7.60
N ILE A 230 0.14 11.98 -8.79
CA ILE A 230 -1.11 11.79 -9.54
C ILE A 230 -1.60 10.36 -9.42
N ILE A 231 -0.72 9.37 -9.63
CA ILE A 231 -1.11 7.96 -9.73
C ILE A 231 -0.36 7.02 -8.79
N ASN A 232 0.63 7.47 -7.99
CA ASN A 232 1.41 6.54 -7.15
C ASN A 232 0.56 5.71 -6.19
N ALA A 233 -0.45 6.32 -5.56
CA ALA A 233 -1.36 5.60 -4.67
C ALA A 233 -2.23 4.56 -5.43
N LYS A 234 -2.46 4.81 -6.72
CA LYS A 234 -3.28 3.97 -7.60
C LYS A 234 -2.45 2.96 -8.40
N TRP A 235 -1.14 3.15 -8.50
CA TRP A 235 -0.26 2.26 -9.22
C TRP A 235 -0.03 1.00 -8.39
N LYS A 236 -0.40 -0.15 -8.95
CA LYS A 236 -0.34 -1.46 -8.32
C LYS A 236 0.32 -2.45 -9.26
N SER A 237 1.04 -3.39 -8.68
CA SER A 237 1.43 -4.62 -9.35
C SER A 237 0.90 -5.74 -8.49
N THR A 238 0.23 -6.70 -9.10
CA THR A 238 -0.49 -7.75 -8.37
C THR A 238 0.06 -9.10 -8.77
N ALA A 239 0.62 -9.84 -7.81
CA ALA A 239 1.05 -11.21 -8.06
C ALA A 239 -0.13 -12.15 -8.12
N PHE A 240 -0.02 -13.17 -8.96
CA PHE A 240 -0.79 -14.40 -8.82
C PHE A 240 0.16 -15.59 -8.79
N ALA A 241 -0.09 -16.51 -7.86
CA ALA A 241 0.58 -17.81 -7.88
C ALA A 241 0.11 -18.63 -9.08
N HIS A 242 1.00 -19.44 -9.63
CA HIS A 242 0.71 -20.28 -10.78
C HIS A 242 1.62 -21.50 -10.82
N ASN A 243 1.10 -22.67 -11.19
CA ASN A 243 1.87 -23.91 -11.22
C ASN A 243 2.68 -24.14 -12.51
N ALA A 244 3.00 -23.08 -13.25
CA ALA A 244 3.77 -23.23 -14.48
C ALA A 244 5.10 -23.93 -14.21
N THR A 245 5.57 -24.68 -15.21
CA THR A 245 6.94 -25.19 -15.20
C THR A 245 7.92 -24.04 -15.46
N SER A 246 9.13 -24.13 -14.88
CA SER A 246 10.15 -23.07 -15.00
C SER A 246 10.42 -22.74 -16.46
N VAL A 247 10.44 -21.44 -16.75
CA VAL A 247 10.82 -20.92 -18.04
C VAL A 247 12.32 -21.13 -18.27
N GLN A 248 12.69 -22.06 -19.13
CA GLN A 248 14.06 -22.15 -19.62
C GLN A 248 14.24 -21.33 -20.90
N ILE A 249 15.04 -20.27 -20.79
CA ILE A 249 15.42 -19.41 -21.92
C ILE A 249 16.81 -19.89 -22.41
N GLU A 250 16.79 -21.04 -23.07
CA GLU A 250 17.87 -21.72 -23.83
C GLU A 250 19.16 -22.14 -23.09
N ASP A 251 19.40 -23.46 -23.05
CA ASP A 251 20.58 -24.05 -23.71
C ASP A 251 20.26 -25.48 -24.22
N HIS A 252 20.96 -25.93 -25.26
CA HIS A 252 20.62 -26.98 -26.25
C HIS A 252 20.23 -28.42 -25.81
N SER A 253 19.33 -28.63 -24.83
CA SER A 253 18.90 -29.98 -24.44
C SER A 253 17.40 -30.07 -24.17
N GLY A 254 16.64 -30.69 -25.07
CA GLY A 254 15.36 -31.41 -24.89
C GLY A 254 14.26 -30.90 -23.92
N GLY A 255 14.36 -29.68 -23.38
CA GLY A 255 13.49 -29.12 -22.34
C GLY A 255 12.26 -28.41 -22.91
N ILE A 256 11.31 -28.15 -22.02
CA ILE A 256 10.08 -27.39 -22.30
C ILE A 256 10.49 -26.02 -22.85
N THR A 257 9.98 -25.69 -24.04
CA THR A 257 10.31 -24.41 -24.67
C THR A 257 9.59 -23.26 -23.98
N PHE A 258 10.10 -22.03 -24.08
CA PHE A 258 9.37 -20.84 -23.60
C PHE A 258 7.93 -20.80 -24.16
N GLN A 259 7.73 -21.30 -25.37
CA GLN A 259 6.42 -21.33 -26.02
C GLN A 259 5.39 -22.13 -25.22
N ASP A 260 5.80 -23.24 -24.60
CA ASP A 260 4.97 -24.14 -23.80
C ASP A 260 4.74 -23.63 -22.36
N ALA A 261 5.74 -22.98 -21.76
CA ALA A 261 5.58 -22.31 -20.47
C ALA A 261 4.70 -21.05 -20.62
N GLY A 262 4.90 -20.29 -21.69
CA GLY A 262 4.15 -19.09 -22.00
C GLY A 262 2.66 -19.35 -22.24
N SER A 263 2.27 -20.51 -22.77
CA SER A 263 0.83 -20.86 -22.89
C SER A 263 0.18 -21.06 -21.53
N GLN A 264 0.86 -21.71 -20.58
CA GLN A 264 0.34 -21.91 -19.22
C GLN A 264 0.06 -20.58 -18.50
N PHE A 265 1.00 -19.62 -18.58
CA PHE A 265 0.77 -18.28 -18.03
C PHE A 265 -0.36 -17.53 -18.74
N ARG A 266 -0.51 -17.68 -20.07
CA ARG A 266 -1.62 -17.07 -20.82
C ARG A 266 -2.98 -17.65 -20.42
N ASP A 267 -3.05 -18.96 -20.20
CA ASP A 267 -4.27 -19.63 -19.76
C ASP A 267 -4.64 -19.20 -18.34
N ALA A 268 -3.67 -19.17 -17.42
CA ALA A 268 -3.87 -18.66 -16.06
C ALA A 268 -4.33 -17.19 -16.06
N PHE A 269 -3.68 -16.35 -16.87
CA PHE A 269 -4.08 -14.95 -16.98
C PHE A 269 -5.51 -14.79 -17.52
N ARG A 270 -5.93 -15.63 -18.46
CA ARG A 270 -7.31 -15.62 -18.97
C ARG A 270 -8.32 -16.00 -17.89
N GLU A 271 -8.04 -17.04 -17.11
CA GLU A 271 -8.88 -17.41 -15.97
C GLU A 271 -8.98 -16.27 -14.94
N ILE A 272 -7.88 -15.58 -14.66
CA ILE A 272 -7.83 -14.42 -13.75
C ILE A 272 -8.64 -13.24 -14.30
N LEU A 273 -8.62 -13.02 -15.61
CA LEU A 273 -9.44 -11.98 -16.25
C LEU A 273 -10.94 -12.29 -16.18
N GLU A 274 -11.32 -13.57 -16.20
CA GLU A 274 -12.71 -14.02 -16.07
C GLU A 274 -13.21 -13.90 -14.63
N ASP A 275 -12.46 -14.45 -13.67
CA ASP A 275 -12.83 -14.44 -12.25
C ASP A 275 -11.57 -14.58 -11.35
N PRO A 276 -11.01 -13.45 -10.86
CA PRO A 276 -9.78 -13.48 -10.07
C PRO A 276 -9.98 -14.17 -8.71
N GLU A 277 -11.17 -14.10 -8.12
CA GLU A 277 -11.48 -14.73 -6.83
C GLU A 277 -11.60 -16.25 -6.95
N LYS A 278 -12.27 -16.73 -8.01
CA LYS A 278 -12.33 -18.15 -8.32
C LYS A 278 -10.94 -18.73 -8.59
N TYR A 279 -10.09 -18.02 -9.34
CA TYR A 279 -8.73 -18.48 -9.61
C TYR A 279 -7.92 -18.65 -8.31
N ARG A 280 -8.03 -17.71 -7.35
CA ARG A 280 -7.34 -17.83 -6.05
C ARG A 280 -7.82 -18.98 -5.19
N ARG A 281 -9.08 -19.37 -5.30
CA ARG A 281 -9.68 -20.48 -4.52
C ARG A 281 -9.34 -21.86 -5.08
N ARG A 282 -8.54 -21.94 -6.15
CA ARG A 282 -8.10 -23.22 -6.72
C ARG A 282 -7.22 -23.97 -5.71
N GLU A 283 -7.52 -25.24 -5.51
CA GLU A 283 -6.78 -26.12 -4.58
C GLU A 283 -5.32 -26.32 -5.00
N ASP A 284 -5.03 -26.20 -6.29
CA ASP A 284 -3.68 -26.38 -6.81
C ASP A 284 -2.82 -25.11 -6.68
N ILE A 285 -3.39 -23.95 -6.38
CA ILE A 285 -2.65 -22.69 -6.28
C ILE A 285 -2.25 -22.42 -4.82
N ALA A 286 -0.98 -22.15 -4.59
CA ALA A 286 -0.50 -21.74 -3.26
C ALA A 286 -1.21 -20.44 -2.83
N SER A 287 -1.77 -20.43 -1.62
CA SER A 287 -2.35 -19.22 -1.04
C SER A 287 -1.25 -18.17 -0.92
N THR A 288 -1.44 -17.04 -1.60
CA THR A 288 -0.57 -15.87 -1.42
C THR A 288 -1.17 -14.98 -0.35
N THR A 289 -0.34 -14.43 0.52
CA THR A 289 -0.74 -13.44 1.53
C THR A 289 -0.87 -12.03 0.94
N GLU A 290 -0.55 -11.85 -0.35
CA GLU A 290 -0.66 -10.56 -1.02
C GLU A 290 -2.13 -10.09 -1.03
N TYR A 291 -2.36 -8.98 -0.33
CA TYR A 291 -3.62 -8.27 -0.33
C TYR A 291 -3.87 -7.70 -1.73
N ILE A 292 -4.72 -8.37 -2.50
CA ILE A 292 -5.23 -7.82 -3.74
C ILE A 292 -6.38 -6.92 -3.38
N GLY A 293 -6.12 -5.61 -3.35
CA GLY A 293 -7.14 -4.61 -3.04
C GLY A 293 -8.39 -4.86 -3.89
N ASP A 294 -9.54 -4.73 -3.24
CA ASP A 294 -10.88 -5.08 -3.73
C ASP A 294 -11.02 -5.02 -5.27
N LEU A 295 -10.86 -6.18 -5.93
CA LEU A 295 -11.13 -6.35 -7.37
C LEU A 295 -12.62 -6.63 -7.56
N GLU A 296 -13.51 -5.90 -6.87
CA GLU A 296 -14.97 -6.11 -6.97
C GLU A 296 -15.43 -6.05 -8.44
N ASP A 297 -14.82 -5.16 -9.23
CA ASP A 297 -15.09 -4.98 -10.66
C ASP A 297 -14.21 -5.87 -11.57
N GLY A 298 -13.44 -6.80 -10.99
CA GLY A 298 -12.44 -7.63 -11.67
C GLY A 298 -11.24 -6.85 -12.22
N ILE A 299 -10.32 -7.56 -12.88
CA ILE A 299 -9.08 -6.97 -13.44
C ILE A 299 -9.39 -5.93 -14.52
N ALA A 300 -10.35 -6.23 -15.40
CA ALA A 300 -10.76 -5.33 -16.48
C ALA A 300 -11.40 -4.03 -15.94
N GLY A 301 -12.18 -4.13 -14.86
CA GLY A 301 -12.74 -2.98 -14.14
C GLY A 301 -11.66 -2.14 -13.47
N SER A 302 -10.63 -2.78 -12.93
CA SER A 302 -9.61 -2.19 -12.05
C SER A 302 -8.44 -1.49 -12.75
N GLY A 303 -8.44 -1.33 -14.07
CA GLY A 303 -7.45 -0.49 -14.79
C GLY A 303 -6.07 -1.14 -15.00
N PHE A 304 -5.90 -2.40 -14.60
CA PHE A 304 -4.77 -3.21 -15.03
C PHE A 304 -4.80 -3.44 -16.54
N LEU A 305 -3.63 -3.62 -17.15
CA LEU A 305 -3.56 -4.03 -18.54
C LEU A 305 -4.14 -5.45 -18.69
N THR A 306 -5.11 -5.60 -19.60
CA THR A 306 -5.73 -6.89 -19.92
C THR A 306 -5.11 -7.56 -21.14
N ASN A 307 -4.28 -6.85 -21.89
CA ASN A 307 -3.58 -7.35 -23.07
C ASN A 307 -2.12 -7.73 -22.81
N THR A 308 -1.66 -7.61 -21.56
CA THR A 308 -0.26 -7.83 -21.16
C THR A 308 -0.17 -8.18 -19.68
N PHE A 309 0.63 -9.19 -19.36
CA PHE A 309 1.05 -9.52 -18.01
C PHE A 309 2.58 -9.65 -17.95
N LEU A 310 3.14 -9.61 -16.74
CA LEU A 310 4.58 -9.76 -16.52
C LEU A 310 4.92 -11.13 -15.94
N VAL A 311 6.14 -11.61 -16.19
CA VAL A 311 6.72 -12.78 -15.53
C VAL A 311 8.04 -12.38 -14.90
N PHE A 312 8.20 -12.68 -13.61
CA PHE A 312 9.40 -12.40 -12.84
C PHE A 312 10.15 -13.71 -12.57
N ASP A 313 11.37 -13.81 -13.09
CA ASP A 313 12.28 -14.92 -12.83
C ASP A 313 13.20 -14.61 -11.62
N PRO A 314 13.94 -15.61 -11.09
CA PRO A 314 14.83 -15.37 -9.95
C PRO A 314 15.90 -14.31 -10.23
N VAL A 315 16.40 -14.24 -11.46
CA VAL A 315 17.45 -13.29 -11.84
C VAL A 315 16.93 -11.86 -11.73
N PHE A 316 15.69 -11.62 -12.16
CA PHE A 316 15.03 -10.33 -11.99
C PHE A 316 14.83 -9.99 -10.51
N VAL A 317 14.38 -10.96 -9.71
CA VAL A 317 14.20 -10.78 -8.26
C VAL A 317 15.52 -10.36 -7.60
N ASP A 318 16.60 -11.12 -7.84
CA ASP A 318 17.93 -10.81 -7.28
C ASP A 318 18.45 -9.46 -7.76
N LEU A 319 18.31 -9.15 -9.05
CA LEU A 319 18.74 -7.86 -9.58
C LEU A 319 18.01 -6.69 -8.92
N VAL A 320 16.69 -6.81 -8.68
CA VAL A 320 15.91 -5.74 -8.03
C VAL A 320 16.33 -5.55 -6.58
N VAL A 321 16.61 -6.63 -5.84
CA VAL A 321 17.02 -6.53 -4.44
C VAL A 321 18.47 -6.05 -4.31
N GLU A 322 19.39 -6.56 -5.13
CA GLU A 322 20.83 -6.31 -5.00
C GLU A 322 21.30 -5.02 -5.67
N SER A 323 20.71 -4.65 -6.81
CA SER A 323 21.29 -3.61 -7.67
C SER A 323 21.01 -2.18 -7.22
N GLY A 324 20.29 -1.97 -6.10
CA GLY A 324 19.90 -0.63 -5.67
C GLY A 324 19.24 0.17 -6.80
N TYR A 325 19.74 1.38 -7.10
CA TYR A 325 19.17 2.28 -8.12
C TYR A 325 19.73 2.08 -9.55
N PHE A 326 20.29 0.91 -9.89
CA PHE A 326 20.89 0.63 -11.20
C PHE A 326 19.91 -0.09 -12.15
N TYR A 327 19.22 0.68 -12.98
CA TYR A 327 18.09 0.17 -13.80
C TYR A 327 18.48 -0.56 -15.08
N ASP A 328 19.70 -0.35 -15.58
CA ASP A 328 20.08 -0.77 -16.92
C ASP A 328 20.13 -2.31 -17.09
N ASN A 329 20.25 -3.04 -15.98
CA ASN A 329 20.25 -4.50 -15.98
C ASN A 329 18.90 -5.12 -15.59
N MET A 330 17.99 -4.34 -15.01
CA MET A 330 16.70 -4.83 -14.54
C MET A 330 15.72 -4.92 -15.71
N ARG A 331 15.38 -6.13 -16.14
CA ARG A 331 14.40 -6.38 -17.20
C ARG A 331 13.33 -7.36 -16.75
N ALA A 332 12.07 -6.96 -16.90
CA ALA A 332 10.93 -7.83 -16.69
C ALA A 332 10.54 -8.46 -18.01
N LEU A 333 10.03 -9.69 -17.95
CA LEU A 333 9.46 -10.33 -19.11
C LEU A 333 8.00 -9.89 -19.26
N ALA A 334 7.64 -9.31 -20.40
CA ALA A 334 6.27 -8.91 -20.69
C ALA A 334 5.66 -9.78 -21.80
N SER A 335 4.54 -10.41 -21.50
CA SER A 335 3.88 -11.38 -22.37
C SER A 335 2.60 -10.81 -22.98
N GLU A 336 2.37 -11.06 -24.27
CA GLU A 336 1.11 -10.74 -24.94
C GLU A 336 0.05 -11.78 -24.55
N ALA A 337 -1.02 -11.32 -23.91
CA ALA A 337 -2.02 -12.19 -23.27
C ALA A 337 -2.73 -13.14 -24.25
N GLU A 338 -3.04 -12.63 -25.45
CA GLU A 338 -3.82 -13.36 -26.46
C GLU A 338 -2.95 -14.00 -27.54
N PHE A 339 -1.63 -14.08 -27.35
CA PHE A 339 -0.74 -14.63 -28.37
C PHE A 339 -0.94 -16.15 -28.58
N PRO A 340 -1.04 -16.63 -29.84
CA PRO A 340 -1.16 -15.86 -31.07
C PRO A 340 -2.61 -15.38 -31.31
N VAL A 341 -2.75 -14.10 -31.68
CA VAL A 341 -4.03 -13.48 -32.02
C VAL A 341 -4.49 -13.98 -33.39
N SER A 342 -5.69 -14.55 -33.46
CA SER A 342 -6.26 -15.06 -34.71
C SER A 342 -6.36 -13.96 -35.77
N GLY A 343 -5.90 -14.26 -36.98
CA GLY A 343 -5.97 -13.35 -38.13
C GLY A 343 -4.87 -12.28 -38.17
N ARG A 344 -3.97 -12.26 -37.18
CA ARG A 344 -2.83 -11.35 -37.13
C ARG A 344 -1.57 -11.99 -37.71
N THR A 345 -0.85 -11.26 -38.54
CA THR A 345 0.51 -11.64 -38.97
C THR A 345 1.53 -11.05 -38.01
N TYR A 346 2.43 -11.88 -37.51
CA TYR A 346 3.50 -11.52 -36.60
C TYR A 346 4.85 -11.38 -37.30
N VAL A 347 5.73 -10.55 -36.75
CA VAL A 347 7.14 -10.52 -37.17
C VAL A 347 7.79 -11.90 -36.95
N GLU A 348 8.60 -12.35 -37.91
CA GLU A 348 9.28 -13.64 -37.85
C GLU A 348 10.14 -13.76 -36.57
N GLY A 349 9.98 -14.90 -35.88
CA GLY A 349 10.70 -15.21 -34.65
C GLY A 349 10.09 -14.62 -33.38
N TYR A 350 9.01 -13.84 -33.46
CA TYR A 350 8.31 -13.37 -32.27
C TYR A 350 7.53 -14.52 -31.59
N GLN A 351 7.72 -14.68 -30.28
CA GLN A 351 7.19 -15.81 -29.50
C GLN A 351 6.10 -15.41 -28.50
N GLY A 352 5.50 -14.22 -28.65
CA GLY A 352 4.45 -13.75 -27.74
C GLY A 352 4.96 -13.05 -26.48
N TYR A 353 6.25 -12.67 -26.44
CA TYR A 353 6.82 -11.92 -25.31
C TYR A 353 7.96 -10.99 -25.74
N THR A 354 8.26 -10.02 -24.90
CA THR A 354 9.42 -9.15 -25.03
C THR A 354 10.01 -8.84 -23.66
N TRP A 355 11.33 -8.61 -23.60
CA TRP A 355 11.96 -8.06 -22.41
C TRP A 355 11.69 -6.57 -22.37
N VAL A 356 11.38 -6.04 -21.19
CA VAL A 356 11.19 -4.60 -20.98
C VAL A 356 12.04 -4.17 -19.80
N ARG A 357 12.81 -3.09 -19.97
CA ARG A 357 13.56 -2.53 -18.86
C ARG A 357 12.59 -2.00 -17.80
N LEU A 358 12.92 -2.19 -16.53
CA LEU A 358 11.99 -1.97 -15.42
C LEU A 358 11.43 -0.53 -15.38
N ASP A 359 12.21 0.48 -15.74
CA ASP A 359 11.77 1.90 -15.77
C ASP A 359 10.87 2.20 -16.95
N HIS A 360 11.15 1.56 -18.08
CA HIS A 360 10.37 1.71 -19.30
C HIS A 360 9.03 1.01 -19.27
N LEU A 361 8.79 0.11 -18.29
CA LEU A 361 7.43 -0.33 -17.97
C LEU A 361 6.51 0.87 -17.75
N LEU A 362 6.97 1.89 -17.02
CA LEU A 362 6.22 3.08 -16.67
C LEU A 362 6.39 4.25 -17.64
N TYR A 363 7.53 4.37 -18.32
CA TYR A 363 7.77 5.53 -19.20
C TYR A 363 7.06 5.43 -20.54
N TYR A 364 7.10 4.25 -21.16
CA TYR A 364 6.64 4.07 -22.54
C TYR A 364 5.79 2.83 -22.72
N PHE A 365 6.18 1.71 -22.11
CA PHE A 365 5.56 0.43 -22.40
C PHE A 365 4.09 0.38 -21.97
N TYR A 366 3.77 0.84 -20.76
CA TYR A 366 2.38 0.88 -20.29
C TYR A 366 1.49 1.71 -21.21
N GLU A 367 1.94 2.89 -21.65
CA GLU A 367 1.20 3.75 -22.58
C GLU A 367 0.93 3.04 -23.92
N LEU A 368 1.96 2.39 -24.50
CA LEU A 368 1.84 1.69 -25.77
C LEU A 368 0.84 0.54 -25.67
N ARG A 369 0.86 -0.20 -24.57
CA ARG A 369 -0.06 -1.32 -24.35
C ARG A 369 -1.47 -0.83 -23.99
N LEU A 370 -1.60 0.28 -23.26
CA LEU A 370 -2.89 0.89 -22.93
C LEU A 370 -3.63 1.35 -24.19
N LYS A 371 -2.93 1.98 -25.15
CA LYS A 371 -3.53 2.39 -26.44
C LYS A 371 -3.90 1.20 -27.31
N ASN A 372 -3.16 0.09 -27.19
CA ASN A 372 -3.34 -1.14 -27.96
C ASN A 372 -3.31 -0.95 -29.50
N GLU A 373 -2.75 0.16 -29.99
CA GLU A 373 -2.61 0.48 -31.41
C GLU A 373 -1.39 -0.22 -32.03
N LEU A 374 -0.35 -0.41 -31.21
CA LEU A 374 0.87 -1.10 -31.56
C LEU A 374 0.88 -2.45 -30.84
N GLY A 375 1.04 -3.55 -31.58
CA GLY A 375 1.18 -4.83 -30.88
C GLY A 375 2.60 -5.19 -30.55
N MET A 376 2.69 -6.23 -29.73
CA MET A 376 3.87 -6.55 -28.95
C MET A 376 5.05 -7.04 -29.81
N ASP A 377 4.78 -7.58 -31.00
CA ASP A 377 5.81 -7.97 -31.98
C ASP A 377 6.63 -6.80 -32.50
N LYS A 378 6.02 -5.62 -32.66
CA LYS A 378 6.73 -4.39 -33.03
C LYS A 378 7.53 -3.80 -31.89
N ILE A 379 7.02 -3.91 -30.66
CA ILE A 379 7.76 -3.55 -29.46
C ILE A 379 8.98 -4.48 -29.29
N TRP A 380 8.81 -5.78 -29.54
CA TRP A 380 9.89 -6.76 -29.55
C TRP A 380 10.94 -6.48 -30.64
N GLU A 381 10.51 -6.12 -31.85
CA GLU A 381 11.42 -5.72 -32.93
C GLU A 381 12.23 -4.47 -32.57
N ALA A 382 11.63 -3.51 -31.86
CA ALA A 382 12.35 -2.35 -31.32
C ALA A 382 13.31 -2.75 -30.19
N ALA A 383 12.90 -3.65 -29.29
CA ALA A 383 13.74 -4.16 -28.21
C ALA A 383 15.03 -4.81 -28.72
N LYS A 384 15.02 -5.47 -29.88
CA LYS A 384 16.24 -6.04 -30.47
C LYS A 384 17.35 -5.03 -30.76
N LYS A 385 17.01 -3.75 -30.92
CA LYS A 385 17.97 -2.68 -31.22
C LYS A 385 18.66 -2.15 -29.97
N SER A 386 18.18 -2.51 -28.79
CA SER A 386 18.76 -2.13 -27.51
C SER A 386 19.67 -3.23 -26.96
N GLN A 387 20.55 -2.87 -26.03
CA GLN A 387 21.34 -3.79 -25.21
C GLN A 387 20.40 -4.72 -24.44
N ASN A 388 20.87 -5.96 -24.26
CA ASN A 388 20.12 -7.02 -23.59
C ASN A 388 18.76 -7.34 -24.24
N SER A 389 18.53 -6.82 -25.46
CA SER A 389 17.28 -6.96 -26.20
C SER A 389 16.04 -6.57 -25.39
N ALA A 390 16.17 -5.56 -24.52
CA ALA A 390 15.10 -5.10 -23.64
C ALA A 390 14.52 -3.77 -24.11
N PHE A 391 13.20 -3.70 -24.28
CA PHE A 391 12.50 -2.52 -24.75
C PHE A 391 12.80 -1.30 -23.88
N ILE A 392 13.13 -0.20 -24.56
CA ILE A 392 13.37 1.13 -23.98
C ILE A 392 12.40 2.13 -24.61
N SER A 393 12.47 2.31 -25.92
CA SER A 393 11.67 3.27 -26.66
C SER A 393 11.39 2.76 -28.07
N MET A 394 10.32 3.25 -28.68
CA MET A 394 10.07 3.06 -30.11
C MET A 394 10.98 3.96 -30.97
N GLU A 395 11.57 5.01 -30.38
CA GLU A 395 12.50 5.89 -31.06
C GLU A 395 13.91 5.26 -31.09
N PRO A 396 14.51 5.04 -32.28
CA PRO A 396 15.80 4.38 -32.38
C PRO A 396 16.93 5.09 -31.63
N GLU A 397 16.91 6.43 -31.58
CA GLU A 397 17.94 7.22 -30.88
C GLU A 397 17.85 7.03 -29.36
N GLU A 398 16.63 6.98 -28.82
CA GLU A 398 16.43 6.70 -27.39
C GLU A 398 16.71 5.24 -27.04
N ALA A 399 16.39 4.29 -27.93
CA ALA A 399 16.71 2.87 -27.75
C ALA A 399 18.22 2.60 -27.65
N LEU A 400 19.05 3.53 -28.14
CA LEU A 400 20.51 3.49 -28.06
C LEU A 400 21.07 4.36 -26.93
N ASN A 401 20.23 5.06 -26.15
CA ASN A 401 20.70 5.89 -25.04
C ASN A 401 20.98 5.03 -23.80
N TRP A 402 22.25 4.87 -23.50
CA TRP A 402 22.76 4.13 -22.35
C TRP A 402 23.26 5.09 -21.27
N SER A 403 22.75 4.98 -20.05
CA SER A 403 23.45 5.53 -18.89
C SER A 403 24.55 4.56 -18.47
N ARG A 404 25.83 4.93 -18.59
CA ARG A 404 26.88 4.23 -17.83
C ARG A 404 26.74 4.66 -16.38
N SER A 405 25.81 4.03 -15.66
CA SER A 405 25.29 4.54 -14.40
C SER A 405 26.35 4.73 -13.33
N ASN A 406 26.58 5.98 -12.89
CA ASN A 406 27.19 6.31 -11.60
C ASN A 406 26.34 7.36 -10.87
N HIS A 407 25.04 7.10 -10.75
CA HIS A 407 23.94 8.05 -10.45
C HIS A 407 23.50 8.83 -11.68
N GLN A 408 22.42 8.32 -12.31
CA GLN A 408 21.61 8.98 -13.32
C GLN A 408 22.13 10.37 -13.73
N THR A 409 23.00 10.39 -14.75
CA THR A 409 23.08 11.59 -15.59
C THR A 409 21.64 11.84 -16.01
N THR A 410 21.08 12.95 -15.51
CA THR A 410 19.74 13.41 -15.86
C THR A 410 19.51 13.18 -17.35
N PHE A 411 18.33 12.69 -17.74
CA PHE A 411 17.91 12.68 -19.14
C PHE A 411 18.40 13.98 -19.79
N THR A 412 19.10 13.85 -20.92
CA THR A 412 19.62 15.04 -21.62
C THR A 412 18.45 16.00 -21.83
N SER A 413 18.68 17.32 -21.70
CA SER A 413 17.63 18.32 -21.91
C SER A 413 16.90 18.16 -23.25
N ASP A 414 17.50 17.43 -24.18
CA ASP A 414 17.00 17.21 -25.52
C ASP A 414 16.14 15.94 -25.66
N SER A 415 16.25 14.95 -24.75
CA SER A 415 15.39 13.77 -24.76
C SER A 415 13.98 14.07 -24.26
N ILE A 416 12.99 13.26 -24.63
CA ILE A 416 11.59 13.50 -24.27
C ILE A 416 11.42 13.55 -22.74
N LEU A 417 12.03 12.60 -22.04
CA LEU A 417 11.99 12.53 -20.57
C LEU A 417 12.78 13.66 -19.91
N GLY A 418 13.85 14.15 -20.55
CA GLY A 418 14.61 15.31 -20.08
C GLY A 418 13.80 16.59 -20.20
N LYS A 419 13.28 16.88 -21.39
CA LYS A 419 12.37 18.01 -21.63
C LYS A 419 11.24 18.03 -20.61
N ARG A 420 10.55 16.90 -20.41
CA ARG A 420 9.46 16.76 -19.42
C ARG A 420 9.93 17.09 -18.01
N ARG A 421 11.04 16.49 -17.55
CA ARG A 421 11.59 16.73 -16.21
C ARG A 421 11.95 18.19 -15.99
N TYR A 422 12.56 18.86 -16.97
CA TYR A 422 12.90 20.28 -16.86
C TYR A 422 11.65 21.16 -16.88
N THR A 423 10.67 20.88 -17.73
CA THR A 423 9.39 21.61 -17.73
C THR A 423 8.68 21.54 -16.38
N ILE A 424 8.61 20.36 -15.76
CA ILE A 424 8.00 20.19 -14.44
C ILE A 424 8.77 20.96 -13.35
N ARG A 425 10.11 20.87 -13.36
CA ARG A 425 10.94 21.59 -12.39
C ARG A 425 10.82 23.10 -12.50
N GLU A 426 10.72 23.64 -13.71
CA GLU A 426 10.50 25.07 -13.90
C GLU A 426 9.09 25.49 -13.49
N ALA A 427 8.08 24.67 -13.77
CA ALA A 427 6.71 24.92 -13.32
C ALA A 427 6.55 24.89 -11.79
N GLN A 428 7.30 24.06 -11.08
CA GLN A 428 7.29 23.99 -9.61
C GLN A 428 8.00 25.15 -8.90
N LYS A 429 8.75 25.98 -9.63
CA LYS A 429 9.47 27.14 -9.07
C LYS A 429 8.66 28.44 -9.11
N GLY A 430 7.60 28.49 -9.93
CA GLY A 430 6.70 29.64 -10.05
C GLY A 430 5.43 29.40 -9.26
#